data_AF-A0A210VQZ8-F1
#
_entry.id   AF-A0A210VQZ8-F1
#
_cell.length_a   1.000
_cell.length_b   1.000
_cell.length_c   1.000
_cell.angle_alpha   90.00
_cell.angle_beta   90.00
_cell.angle_gamma   90.00
#
_symmetry.space_group_name_H-M   'P 1'
#
loop_
_entity.id
_entity.type
_entity.pdbx_description
1 polymer ?
#
loop_
_entity_poly.entity_id
_entity_poly.type
_entity_poly.pdbx_seq_one_letter_code
_entity_poly.pdbx_strand_id
1 'polypeptide(L)'
;MVQYPVPSGNRCFQLGKAIRKAIESFDEDLNVQIWGTGGMSHQLQGPRAGLINKDWDNRFLDRLIAEPAELAKVPHIEYVREAGSEGIELVMWLIARGAMADVAGGPAPKVVYRFFHVPASNTAVGHLILENQPA
;
A
#
# COMPACT_ATOMS: atom_id res chain seq x y z
N MET A 1 -16.58 -9.50 4.65
CA MET A 1 -15.94 -10.79 4.35
C MET A 1 -15.07 -10.60 3.11
N VAL A 2 -13.79 -10.98 3.18
CA VAL A 2 -12.89 -11.00 2.01
C VAL A 2 -13.18 -12.26 1.18
N GLN A 3 -13.44 -12.10 -0.12
CA GLN A 3 -13.63 -13.22 -1.03
C GLN A 3 -12.32 -13.54 -1.74
N TYR A 4 -11.84 -14.77 -1.58
CA TYR A 4 -10.62 -15.27 -2.20
C TYR A 4 -10.90 -16.04 -3.51
N PRO A 5 -9.97 -16.04 -4.48
CA PRO A 5 -8.67 -15.36 -4.43
C PRO A 5 -8.77 -13.86 -4.74
N VAL A 6 -8.01 -13.05 -4.01
CA VAL A 6 -7.80 -11.64 -4.33
C VAL A 6 -6.59 -11.48 -5.26
N PRO A 7 -6.39 -10.34 -5.95
CA PRO A 7 -5.16 -10.10 -6.72
C PRO A 7 -3.90 -10.22 -5.84
N SER A 8 -2.80 -10.73 -6.40
CA SER A 8 -1.51 -10.73 -5.72
C SER A 8 -0.97 -9.30 -5.55
N GLY A 9 -0.10 -9.08 -4.56
CA GLY A 9 0.61 -7.81 -4.39
C GLY A 9 1.35 -7.40 -5.67
N ASN A 10 1.99 -8.35 -6.36
CA ASN A 10 2.65 -8.12 -7.65
C ASN A 10 1.65 -7.66 -8.72
N ARG A 11 0.45 -8.26 -8.80
CA ARG A 11 -0.58 -7.82 -9.76
C ARG A 11 -1.04 -6.38 -9.45
N CYS A 12 -1.23 -6.04 -8.19
CA CYS A 12 -1.53 -4.68 -7.74
C CYS A 12 -0.42 -3.68 -8.10
N PHE A 13 0.85 -4.05 -7.88
CA PHE A 13 2.00 -3.21 -8.22
C PHE A 13 2.11 -2.98 -9.73
N GLN A 14 1.94 -4.02 -10.55
CA GLN A 14 1.93 -3.89 -12.01
C GLN A 14 0.76 -3.05 -12.52
N LEU A 15 -0.41 -3.12 -11.86
CA LEU A 15 -1.53 -2.24 -12.17
C LEU A 15 -1.15 -0.76 -11.94
N GLY A 16 -0.46 -0.45 -10.85
CA GLY A 16 0.09 0.90 -10.61
C GLY A 16 0.98 1.39 -11.76
N LYS A 17 1.89 0.53 -12.24
CA LYS A 17 2.77 0.85 -13.38
C LYS A 17 1.97 1.13 -14.66
N ALA A 18 0.88 0.39 -14.89
CA ALA A 18 0.00 0.61 -16.03
C ALA A 18 -0.81 1.91 -15.89
N ILE A 19 -1.30 2.22 -14.68
CA ILE A 19 -2.01 3.47 -14.38
C ILE A 19 -1.11 4.67 -14.67
N ARG A 20 0.16 4.64 -14.24
CA ARG A 20 1.12 5.71 -14.57
C ARG A 20 1.22 5.96 -16.07
N LYS A 21 1.44 4.90 -16.85
CA LYS A 21 1.53 5.01 -18.31
C LYS A 21 0.27 5.60 -18.95
N ALA A 22 -0.91 5.23 -18.42
CA ALA A 22 -2.18 5.77 -18.89
C ALA A 22 -2.32 7.27 -18.56
N ILE A 23 -1.91 7.69 -17.36
CA ILE A 23 -1.88 9.10 -16.97
C ILE A 23 -0.91 9.88 -17.86
N GLU A 24 0.29 9.36 -18.09
CA GLU A 24 1.31 10.02 -18.94
C GLU A 24 0.93 10.09 -20.42
N SER A 25 -0.01 9.25 -20.87
CA SER A 25 -0.55 9.32 -22.23
C SER A 25 -1.73 10.29 -22.39
N PHE A 26 -2.15 10.97 -21.32
CA PHE A 26 -3.23 11.94 -21.38
C PHE A 26 -2.71 13.29 -21.90
N ASP A 27 -3.44 13.92 -22.81
CA ASP A 27 -2.97 15.10 -23.54
C ASP A 27 -2.90 16.39 -22.69
N GLU A 28 -3.59 16.43 -21.56
CA GLU A 28 -3.62 17.60 -20.67
C GLU A 28 -2.60 17.52 -19.54
N ASP A 29 -1.96 18.66 -19.24
CA ASP A 29 -1.05 18.81 -18.10
C ASP A 29 -1.84 18.96 -16.78
N LEU A 30 -2.19 17.82 -16.19
CA LEU A 30 -2.94 17.75 -14.94
C LEU A 30 -2.06 17.32 -13.76
N ASN A 31 -2.30 17.93 -12.60
CA ASN A 31 -1.78 17.43 -11.33
C ASN A 31 -2.63 16.26 -10.82
N VAL A 32 -2.21 15.04 -11.15
CA VAL A 32 -2.93 13.81 -10.80
C VAL A 32 -2.40 13.19 -9.51
N GLN A 33 -3.30 12.87 -8.58
CA GLN A 33 -3.00 12.13 -7.36
C GLN A 33 -3.55 10.71 -7.41
N ILE A 34 -2.88 9.77 -6.75
CA ILE A 34 -3.32 8.37 -6.64
C ILE A 34 -3.31 7.97 -5.18
N TRP A 35 -4.47 7.55 -4.67
CA TRP A 35 -4.67 7.22 -3.26
C TRP A 35 -4.92 5.72 -3.10
N GLY A 36 -4.03 5.05 -2.37
CA GLY A 36 -4.25 3.67 -1.93
C GLY A 36 -4.86 3.70 -0.53
N THR A 37 -6.12 3.32 -0.40
CA THR A 37 -6.87 3.39 0.86
C THR A 37 -7.14 2.01 1.44
N GLY A 38 -7.63 1.98 2.68
CA GLY A 38 -7.69 0.77 3.50
C GLY A 38 -6.44 0.61 4.37
N GLY A 39 -6.53 -0.23 5.37
CA GLY A 39 -5.46 -0.68 6.24
C GLY A 39 -5.57 -0.10 7.64
N MET A 40 -4.64 -0.44 8.53
CA MET A 40 -3.53 -1.39 8.33
C MET A 40 -3.85 -2.74 8.98
N SER A 41 -3.06 -3.20 9.97
CA SER A 41 -3.41 -4.42 10.69
C SER A 41 -4.76 -4.27 11.40
N HIS A 42 -5.64 -5.24 11.13
CA HIS A 42 -6.91 -5.42 11.81
C HIS A 42 -7.54 -6.77 11.48
N GLN A 43 -8.38 -7.25 12.39
CA GLN A 43 -9.26 -8.39 12.17
C GLN A 43 -10.65 -8.09 12.75
N LEU A 44 -11.69 -8.24 11.94
CA LEU A 44 -13.07 -7.91 12.32
C LEU A 44 -13.91 -9.13 12.71
N GLN A 45 -13.41 -10.35 12.45
CA GLN A 45 -14.19 -11.57 12.56
C GLN A 45 -13.51 -12.66 13.40
N GLY A 46 -14.35 -13.48 14.03
CA GLY A 46 -13.94 -14.66 14.79
C GLY A 46 -13.22 -14.34 16.10
N PRO A 47 -12.70 -15.38 16.80
CA PRO A 47 -12.07 -15.22 18.12
C PRO A 47 -10.80 -14.36 18.14
N ARG A 48 -10.21 -14.07 16.97
CA ARG A 48 -9.01 -13.24 16.80
C ARG A 48 -9.35 -11.79 16.38
N ALA A 49 -10.62 -11.39 16.45
CA ALA A 49 -11.03 -10.01 16.21
C ALA A 49 -10.34 -9.03 17.18
N GLY A 50 -10.01 -7.83 16.71
CA GLY A 50 -9.25 -6.82 17.46
C GLY A 50 -7.73 -6.97 17.38
N LEU A 51 -7.21 -7.91 16.58
CA LEU A 51 -5.78 -8.02 16.32
C LEU A 51 -5.21 -6.72 15.75
N ILE A 52 -4.10 -6.26 16.33
CA ILE A 52 -3.24 -5.20 15.81
C ILE A 52 -1.79 -5.69 15.86
N ASN A 53 -0.99 -5.37 14.84
CA ASN A 53 0.42 -5.69 14.76
C ASN A 53 1.23 -4.45 14.31
N LYS A 54 1.61 -3.63 15.29
CA LYS A 54 2.32 -2.36 15.05
C LYS A 54 3.68 -2.53 14.36
N ASP A 55 4.37 -3.64 14.65
CA ASP A 55 5.69 -3.90 14.10
C ASP A 55 5.58 -4.30 12.62
N TRP A 56 4.58 -5.12 12.28
CA TRP A 56 4.27 -5.42 10.88
C TRP A 56 3.92 -4.15 10.11
N ASP A 57 3.03 -3.33 10.66
CA ASP A 57 2.54 -2.12 10.02
C ASP A 57 3.66 -1.11 9.73
N ASN A 58 4.55 -0.85 10.70
CA ASN A 58 5.68 0.05 10.48
C ASN A 58 6.68 -0.52 9.47
N ARG A 59 6.96 -1.83 9.52
CA ARG A 59 7.78 -2.50 8.51
C ARG A 59 7.13 -2.42 7.12
N PHE A 60 5.81 -2.57 7.02
CA PHE A 60 5.10 -2.43 5.75
C PHE A 60 5.30 -1.03 5.17
N LEU A 61 5.11 0.02 5.98
CA LEU A 61 5.35 1.40 5.55
C LEU A 61 6.80 1.64 5.14
N ASP A 62 7.79 1.14 5.91
CA ASP A 62 9.21 1.26 5.58
C ASP A 62 9.53 0.60 4.22
N ARG A 63 9.06 -0.64 4.03
CA ARG A 63 9.26 -1.41 2.80
C ARG A 63 8.51 -0.82 1.62
N LEU A 64 7.33 -0.24 1.83
CA LEU A 64 6.56 0.41 0.79
C LEU A 64 7.33 1.62 0.22
N ILE A 65 8.06 2.34 1.08
CA ILE A 65 8.91 3.46 0.66
C ILE A 65 10.15 2.93 -0.07
N ALA A 66 10.93 2.06 0.57
CA ALA A 66 12.28 1.71 0.16
C ALA A 66 12.36 0.58 -0.89
N GLU A 67 11.46 -0.40 -0.84
CA GLU A 67 11.58 -1.63 -1.64
C GLU A 67 10.20 -2.16 -2.11
N PRO A 68 9.39 -1.33 -2.79
CA PRO A 68 8.01 -1.69 -3.15
C PRO A 68 7.91 -2.92 -4.06
N ALA A 69 8.91 -3.16 -4.91
CA ALA A 69 8.94 -4.32 -5.80
C ALA A 69 9.16 -5.64 -5.03
N GLU A 70 9.94 -5.61 -3.94
CA GLU A 70 10.12 -6.77 -3.06
C GLU A 70 8.91 -6.96 -2.14
N LEU A 71 8.35 -5.86 -1.61
CA LEU A 71 7.11 -5.90 -0.84
C LEU A 71 5.95 -6.50 -1.64
N ALA A 72 5.87 -6.23 -2.94
CA ALA A 72 4.84 -6.79 -3.82
C ALA A 72 4.89 -8.32 -3.97
N LYS A 73 6.00 -8.97 -3.60
CA LYS A 73 6.16 -10.42 -3.66
C LYS A 73 5.66 -11.14 -2.40
N VAL A 74 5.31 -10.41 -1.34
CA VAL A 74 4.79 -10.99 -0.09
C VAL A 74 3.50 -11.77 -0.39
N PRO A 75 3.39 -13.05 0.03
CA PRO A 75 2.22 -13.87 -0.24
C PRO A 75 1.05 -13.49 0.69
N HIS A 76 -0.19 -13.67 0.22
CA HIS A 76 -1.41 -13.33 0.99
C HIS A 76 -1.45 -13.94 2.39
N ILE A 77 -0.93 -15.17 2.54
CA ILE A 77 -0.91 -15.86 3.82
C ILE A 77 -0.11 -15.10 4.89
N GLU A 78 0.93 -14.35 4.49
CA GLU A 78 1.71 -13.54 5.42
C GLU A 78 0.90 -12.35 5.93
N TYR A 79 0.16 -11.66 5.06
CA TYR A 79 -0.79 -10.61 5.48
C TYR A 79 -1.83 -11.13 6.46
N VAL A 80 -2.46 -12.29 6.18
CA VAL A 80 -3.48 -12.85 7.08
C VAL A 80 -2.89 -13.22 8.45
N ARG A 81 -1.65 -13.74 8.47
CA ARG A 81 -0.95 -14.08 9.71
C ARG A 81 -0.57 -12.82 10.49
N GLU A 82 0.06 -11.86 9.85
CA GLU A 82 0.68 -10.72 10.53
C GLU A 82 -0.28 -9.55 10.73
N ALA A 83 -1.11 -9.24 9.75
CA ALA A 83 -1.99 -8.07 9.73
C ALA A 83 -3.47 -8.40 10.04
N GLY A 84 -3.83 -9.68 10.21
CA GLY A 84 -5.23 -10.09 10.40
C GLY A 84 -5.96 -10.29 9.06
N SER A 85 -7.16 -10.89 9.11
CA SER A 85 -7.88 -11.29 7.90
C SER A 85 -8.22 -10.13 6.97
N GLU A 86 -8.56 -8.96 7.52
CA GLU A 86 -8.92 -7.78 6.74
C GLU A 86 -7.70 -6.92 6.39
N GLY A 87 -6.57 -7.05 7.10
CA GLY A 87 -5.30 -6.38 6.78
C GLY A 87 -4.71 -6.72 5.39
N ILE A 88 -5.30 -7.68 4.66
CA ILE A 88 -5.00 -7.94 3.25
C ILE A 88 -5.24 -6.73 2.35
N GLU A 89 -6.08 -5.78 2.76
CA GLU A 89 -6.36 -4.56 2.00
C GLU A 89 -5.12 -3.68 1.75
N LEU A 90 -4.04 -3.88 2.52
CA LEU A 90 -2.73 -3.26 2.29
C LEU A 90 -2.17 -3.49 0.88
N VAL A 91 -2.62 -4.52 0.14
CA VAL A 91 -2.22 -4.68 -1.28
C VAL A 91 -2.68 -3.53 -2.18
N MET A 92 -3.72 -2.77 -1.80
CA MET A 92 -4.15 -1.59 -2.56
C MET A 92 -3.10 -0.46 -2.54
N TRP A 93 -2.30 -0.37 -1.47
CA TRP A 93 -1.22 0.61 -1.36
C TRP A 93 -0.14 0.39 -2.42
N LEU A 94 0.06 -0.86 -2.85
CA LEU A 94 0.99 -1.21 -3.94
C LEU A 94 0.53 -0.68 -5.30
N ILE A 95 -0.78 -0.44 -5.50
CA ILE A 95 -1.30 0.18 -6.72
C ILE A 95 -0.84 1.63 -6.79
N ALA A 96 -1.08 2.42 -5.73
CA ALA A 96 -0.62 3.80 -5.65
C ALA A 96 0.91 3.88 -5.75
N ARG A 97 1.60 3.02 -5.01
CA ARG A 97 3.07 3.00 -4.99
C ARG A 97 3.68 2.61 -6.34
N GLY A 98 3.05 1.71 -7.08
CA GLY A 98 3.50 1.28 -8.41
C GLY A 98 3.41 2.35 -9.48
N ALA A 99 2.66 3.43 -9.25
CA ALA A 99 2.50 4.53 -10.19
C ALA A 99 3.51 5.68 -10.02
N MET A 100 4.39 5.59 -9.02
CA MET A 100 5.38 6.63 -8.73
C MET A 100 6.56 6.63 -9.71
N ALA A 101 7.25 7.77 -9.81
CA ALA A 101 8.29 8.01 -10.81
C ALA A 101 9.51 7.08 -10.68
N ASP A 102 9.94 6.79 -9.46
CA ASP A 102 11.08 5.91 -9.19
C ASP A 102 10.88 4.49 -9.72
N VAL A 103 9.64 4.00 -9.71
CA VAL A 103 9.26 2.69 -10.27
C VAL A 103 9.38 2.66 -11.80
N ALA A 104 9.45 3.83 -12.43
CA ALA A 104 9.66 4.03 -13.87
C ALA A 104 11.06 4.59 -14.19
N GLY A 105 12.01 4.55 -13.26
CA GLY A 105 13.40 5.00 -13.47
C GLY A 105 13.70 6.44 -13.07
N GLY A 106 12.74 7.14 -12.44
CA GLY A 106 12.95 8.45 -11.83
C GLY A 106 13.64 8.40 -10.46
N PRO A 107 13.81 9.55 -9.80
CA PRO A 107 14.35 9.63 -8.45
C PRO A 107 13.39 9.07 -7.40
N ALA A 108 13.94 8.55 -6.31
CA ALA A 108 13.18 8.07 -5.15
C ALA A 108 12.21 9.14 -4.62
N PRO A 109 11.00 8.76 -4.16
CA PRO A 109 10.02 9.72 -3.69
C PRO A 109 10.46 10.34 -2.36
N LYS A 110 10.06 11.60 -2.15
CA LYS A 110 10.19 12.25 -0.85
C LYS A 110 9.05 11.85 0.05
N VAL A 111 9.37 11.46 1.29
CA VAL A 111 8.37 11.28 2.35
C VAL A 111 8.00 12.66 2.89
N VAL A 112 6.84 13.16 2.49
CA VAL A 112 6.34 14.48 2.93
C VAL A 112 5.69 14.38 4.30
N TYR A 113 4.97 13.28 4.54
CA TYR A 113 4.29 13.05 5.81
C TYR A 113 4.19 11.55 6.09
N ARG A 114 4.37 11.18 7.36
CA ARG A 114 4.12 9.83 7.87
C ARG A 114 3.45 9.93 9.22
N PHE A 115 2.37 9.19 9.39
CA PHE A 115 1.63 9.08 10.64
C PHE A 115 1.17 7.64 10.86
N PHE A 116 1.24 7.23 12.12
CA PHE A 116 0.78 5.92 12.58
C PHE A 116 0.09 6.07 13.94
N HIS A 117 -1.11 5.50 14.08
CA HIS A 117 -1.86 5.57 15.32
C HIS A 117 -2.66 4.29 15.58
N VAL A 118 -2.73 3.92 16.86
CA VAL A 118 -3.56 2.81 17.35
C VAL A 118 -4.17 3.23 18.69
N PRO A 119 -5.48 2.95 18.93
CA PRO A 119 -6.43 2.36 17.99
C PRO A 119 -7.22 3.42 17.20
N ALA A 120 -7.76 3.04 16.04
CA ALA A 120 -8.95 3.68 15.48
C ALA A 120 -10.03 2.62 15.28
N SER A 121 -10.99 2.55 16.20
CA SER A 121 -11.91 1.41 16.31
C SER A 121 -11.11 0.09 16.41
N ASN A 122 -11.33 -0.84 15.49
CA ASN A 122 -10.64 -2.15 15.46
C ASN A 122 -9.37 -2.16 14.59
N THR A 123 -8.93 -1.00 14.10
CA THR A 123 -7.88 -0.91 13.08
C THR A 123 -6.73 0.01 13.48
N ALA A 124 -5.53 -0.29 13.00
CA ALA A 124 -4.40 0.62 13.06
C ALA A 124 -4.45 1.63 11.90
N VAL A 125 -4.32 2.92 12.18
CA VAL A 125 -4.29 3.96 11.13
C VAL A 125 -2.87 4.18 10.66
N GLY A 126 -2.65 4.06 9.36
CA GLY A 126 -1.46 4.52 8.67
C GLY A 126 -1.81 5.62 7.68
N HIS A 127 -1.01 6.68 7.64
CA HIS A 127 -1.14 7.74 6.65
C HIS A 127 0.25 8.14 6.15
N LEU A 128 0.46 8.04 4.84
CA LEU A 128 1.73 8.32 4.19
C LEU A 128 1.49 9.23 2.97
N ILE A 129 2.25 10.32 2.87
CA ILE A 129 2.28 11.18 1.69
C ILE A 129 3.67 11.04 1.05
N LEU A 130 3.69 10.54 -0.18
CA LEU A 130 4.88 10.40 -1.00
C LEU A 130 4.78 11.33 -2.21
N GLU A 131 5.84 12.08 -2.47
CA GLU A 131 5.91 13.07 -3.55
C GLU A 131 6.99 12.68 -4.56
N ASN A 132 6.60 12.60 -5.85
CA ASN A 132 7.57 12.45 -6.95
C ASN A 132 8.53 13.64 -6.93
N GLN A 133 9.83 13.36 -7.06
CA GLN A 133 10.83 14.42 -7.18
C GLN A 133 11.05 14.79 -8.65
N PRO A 134 11.41 16.04 -8.96
CA PRO A 134 11.82 16.44 -10.31
C PRO A 134 12.97 15.56 -10.80
N ALA A 135 12.93 15.21 -12.09
CA ALA A 135 13.99 14.45 -12.76
C ALA A 135 15.30 15.26 -12.87
#